data_AF-A0A3R7SJ99-F1
#
_entry.id   AF-A0A3R7SJ99-F1
#
_cell.length_a   1.000
_cell.length_b   1.000
_cell.length_c   1.000
_cell.angle_alpha   90.00
_cell.angle_beta   90.00
_cell.angle_gamma   90.00
#
_symmetry.space_group_name_H-M   'P 1'
#
loop_
_entity.id
_entity.type
_entity.pdbx_description
1 polymer ?
#
loop_
_entity_poly.entity_id
_entity_poly.type
_entity_poly.pdbx_seq_one_letter_code
_entity_poly.pdbx_strand_id
1 'polypeptide(L)'
;MIKKTVGAFCVAALLGSGAAVAQDKWYPSPFGKDDQAGRSNLMTPDQVKKAMGYIKQGKTISLARTYSDKMPLFGHRVFATRGTNGL
;
A
#
# COMPACT_ATOMS: atom_id res chain seq x y z
N MET A 1 28.61 54.96 -12.67
CA MET A 1 28.77 55.12 -11.21
C MET A 1 27.81 54.17 -10.50
N ILE A 2 28.30 53.58 -9.41
CA ILE A 2 27.79 52.44 -8.66
C ILE A 2 26.48 52.77 -7.91
N LYS A 3 25.52 51.83 -7.87
CA LYS A 3 24.86 51.36 -6.63
C LYS A 3 24.01 50.09 -6.86
N LYS A 4 24.37 49.05 -6.11
CA LYS A 4 23.67 47.77 -5.97
C LYS A 4 22.47 47.94 -5.05
N THR A 5 21.32 47.34 -5.38
CA THR A 5 20.35 46.84 -4.38
C THR A 5 19.64 45.61 -4.94
N VAL A 6 20.16 44.46 -4.53
CA VAL A 6 19.47 43.18 -4.46
C VAL A 6 18.37 43.30 -3.40
N GLY A 7 17.20 42.71 -3.65
CA GLY A 7 16.28 42.36 -2.57
C GLY A 7 14.84 42.85 -2.72
N ALA A 8 14.07 42.17 -3.56
CA ALA A 8 12.64 41.99 -3.31
C ALA A 8 12.35 40.51 -3.57
N PHE A 9 12.65 39.75 -2.52
CA PHE A 9 12.43 38.34 -2.35
C PHE A 9 10.95 38.01 -2.66
N CYS A 10 10.73 36.95 -3.42
CA CYS A 10 9.42 36.38 -3.74
C CYS A 10 8.59 36.16 -2.47
N VAL A 11 7.65 37.05 -2.16
CA VAL A 11 6.66 36.84 -1.10
C VAL A 11 5.26 37.13 -1.65
N ALA A 12 4.84 36.33 -2.63
CA ALA A 12 3.43 36.25 -3.00
C ALA A 12 2.97 34.86 -3.46
N ALA A 13 3.86 33.85 -3.52
CA ALA A 13 3.52 32.55 -4.11
C ALA A 13 3.51 31.36 -3.13
N LEU A 14 3.66 31.56 -1.82
CA LEU A 14 3.88 30.46 -0.86
C LEU A 14 2.75 30.20 0.15
N LEU A 15 1.57 30.82 0.02
CA LEU A 15 0.46 30.60 0.97
C LEU A 15 -0.72 29.79 0.42
N GLY A 16 -0.53 29.08 -0.69
CA GLY A 16 -1.61 28.38 -1.38
C GLY A 16 -1.34 26.91 -1.71
N SER A 17 -0.42 26.23 -1.04
CA SER A 17 -0.29 24.77 -1.15
C SER A 17 -1.05 24.10 -0.01
N GLY A 18 -2.35 24.41 0.11
CA GLY A 18 -3.27 23.51 0.80
C GLY A 18 -3.18 22.17 0.08
N ALA A 19 -2.80 21.11 0.78
CA ALA A 19 -2.68 19.78 0.22
C ALA A 19 -3.92 19.50 -0.63
N ALA A 20 -3.73 19.40 -1.95
CA ALA A 20 -4.72 18.83 -2.82
C ALA A 20 -4.82 17.36 -2.40
N VAL A 21 -5.67 17.08 -1.41
CA VAL A 21 -6.16 15.73 -1.18
C VAL A 21 -6.86 15.38 -2.48
N ALA A 22 -6.22 14.53 -3.29
CA ALA A 22 -6.86 14.00 -4.48
C ALA A 22 -8.19 13.39 -4.02
N GLN A 23 -9.30 14.02 -4.39
CA GLN A 23 -10.63 13.44 -4.23
C GLN A 23 -10.76 12.36 -5.31
N ASP A 24 -9.97 11.29 -5.19
CA ASP A 24 -10.10 10.14 -6.05
C ASP A 24 -11.52 9.61 -5.87
N LYS A 25 -12.25 9.56 -6.98
CA LYS A 25 -13.60 9.00 -7.02
C LYS A 25 -13.51 7.51 -6.70
N TRP A 26 -13.58 7.19 -5.42
CA TRP A 26 -13.45 5.84 -4.89
C TRP A 26 -14.69 4.98 -5.15
N TYR A 27 -15.83 5.62 -5.44
CA TYR A 27 -17.11 4.98 -5.79
C TYR A 27 -17.78 5.64 -7.03
N PRO A 28 -18.44 4.87 -7.91
CA PRO A 28 -18.50 3.41 -7.95
C PRO A 28 -17.12 2.80 -8.27
N SER A 29 -16.91 1.55 -7.83
CA SER A 29 -15.69 0.80 -8.16
C SER A 29 -15.48 0.81 -9.67
N PRO A 30 -14.22 0.91 -10.15
CA PRO A 30 -13.90 0.79 -11.58
C PRO A 30 -14.43 -0.49 -12.23
N PHE A 31 -14.76 -1.50 -11.43
CA PHE A 31 -15.23 -2.82 -11.89
C PHE A 31 -16.76 -2.98 -11.83
N GLY A 32 -17.49 -1.94 -11.45
CA GLY A 32 -18.95 -1.95 -11.37
C GLY A 32 -19.47 -1.65 -9.96
N LYS A 33 -20.73 -1.22 -9.88
CA LYS A 33 -21.35 -0.78 -8.61
C LYS A 33 -21.53 -1.92 -7.61
N ASP A 34 -21.75 -3.15 -8.09
CA ASP A 34 -22.04 -4.33 -7.26
C ASP A 34 -20.79 -5.22 -7.06
N ASP A 35 -19.62 -4.77 -7.52
CA ASP A 35 -18.37 -5.52 -7.38
C ASP A 35 -17.92 -5.62 -5.91
N GLN A 36 -17.69 -6.83 -5.44
CA GLN A 36 -17.15 -7.14 -4.12
C GLN A 36 -15.70 -7.63 -4.15
N ALA A 37 -15.14 -7.91 -5.34
CA ALA A 37 -13.78 -8.45 -5.49
C ALA A 37 -12.71 -7.34 -5.50
N GLY A 38 -13.07 -6.14 -5.95
CA GLY A 38 -12.19 -4.97 -5.96
C GLY A 38 -10.98 -5.16 -6.88
N ARG A 39 -9.80 -4.73 -6.42
CA ARG A 39 -8.57 -4.81 -7.22
C ARG A 39 -8.09 -6.22 -7.52
N SER A 40 -8.64 -7.24 -6.86
CA SER A 40 -8.42 -8.64 -7.22
C SER A 40 -8.84 -8.94 -8.67
N ASN A 41 -9.77 -8.18 -9.24
CA ASN A 41 -10.16 -8.26 -10.66
C ASN A 41 -8.99 -8.00 -11.63
N LEU A 42 -7.89 -7.37 -11.17
CA LEU A 42 -6.67 -7.19 -11.96
C LEU A 42 -5.83 -8.47 -12.08
N MET A 43 -6.07 -9.47 -11.25
CA MET A 43 -5.36 -10.76 -11.25
C MET A 43 -5.95 -11.67 -12.33
N THR A 44 -5.68 -11.35 -13.59
CA THR A 44 -6.17 -12.11 -14.74
C THR A 44 -5.29 -13.32 -15.06
N PRO A 45 -5.81 -14.33 -15.81
CA PRO A 45 -5.00 -15.48 -16.24
C PRO A 45 -3.72 -15.10 -17.02
N ASP A 46 -3.76 -14.00 -17.78
CA ASP A 46 -2.58 -13.53 -18.52
C ASP A 46 -1.51 -12.93 -17.60
N GLN A 47 -1.90 -12.25 -16.52
CA GLN A 47 -0.95 -11.80 -15.50
C GLN A 47 -0.30 -12.99 -14.77
N VAL A 48 -1.06 -14.06 -14.53
CA VAL A 48 -0.52 -15.31 -13.96
C VAL A 48 0.54 -15.92 -14.88
N LYS A 49 0.25 -16.05 -16.19
CA LYS A 49 1.22 -16.53 -17.18
C LYS A 49 2.48 -15.66 -17.23
N LYS A 50 2.30 -14.33 -17.20
CA LYS A 50 3.43 -13.38 -17.12
C LYS A 50 4.26 -13.60 -15.86
N ALA A 51 3.61 -13.79 -14.71
CA ALA A 51 4.28 -14.02 -13.44
C ALA A 51 5.09 -15.33 -13.43
N MET A 52 4.56 -16.39 -14.04
CA MET A 52 5.27 -17.67 -14.21
C MET A 52 6.59 -17.51 -14.98
N GLY A 53 6.67 -16.58 -15.93
CA GLY A 53 7.90 -16.26 -16.65
C GLY A 53 9.05 -15.73 -15.77
N TYR A 54 8.77 -15.26 -14.55
CA TYR A 54 9.80 -14.84 -13.59
C TYR A 54 10.41 -15.98 -12.78
N ILE A 55 9.80 -17.17 -12.77
CA ILE A 55 10.27 -18.33 -12.01
C ILE A 55 11.45 -18.97 -12.75
N LYS A 56 12.67 -18.46 -12.48
CA LYS A 56 13.91 -18.94 -13.15
C LYS A 56 14.70 -19.97 -12.32
N GLN A 57 14.72 -19.79 -11.00
CA GLN A 57 15.60 -20.55 -10.10
C GLN A 57 14.90 -21.72 -9.40
N GLY A 58 13.57 -21.80 -9.50
CA GLY A 58 12.78 -22.84 -8.79
C GLY A 58 12.86 -22.78 -7.26
N LYS A 59 13.30 -21.66 -6.69
CA LYS A 59 13.42 -21.49 -5.23
C LYS A 59 12.10 -20.99 -4.64
N THR A 60 11.72 -21.57 -3.51
CA THR A 60 10.57 -21.14 -2.70
C THR A 60 11.09 -20.52 -1.40
N ILE A 61 10.69 -19.29 -1.11
CA ILE A 61 11.07 -18.56 0.11
C ILE A 61 9.79 -18.23 0.89
N SER A 62 9.74 -18.64 2.16
CA SER A 62 8.63 -18.25 3.03
C SER A 62 8.77 -16.77 3.42
N LEU A 63 7.76 -15.97 3.11
CA LEU A 63 7.66 -14.57 3.53
C LEU A 63 6.90 -14.41 4.86
N ALA A 64 6.31 -15.50 5.37
CA ALA A 64 5.53 -15.48 6.59
C ALA A 64 6.44 -15.51 7.83
N ARG A 65 5.94 -14.92 8.92
CA ARG A 65 6.52 -15.06 10.25
C ARG A 65 5.98 -16.33 10.90
N THR A 66 6.80 -16.97 11.74
CA THR A 66 6.34 -17.99 12.68
C THR A 66 5.27 -17.40 13.61
N TYR A 67 4.10 -18.05 13.65
CA TYR A 67 3.03 -17.69 14.56
C TYR A 67 3.42 -18.06 16.00
N SER A 68 3.38 -17.09 16.92
CA SER A 68 3.47 -17.34 18.35
C SER A 68 2.63 -16.34 19.14
N ASP A 69 2.33 -16.67 20.39
CA ASP A 69 1.70 -15.80 21.38
C ASP A 69 2.45 -14.46 21.59
N LYS A 70 3.74 -14.42 21.27
CA LYS A 70 4.61 -13.24 21.38
C LYS A 70 4.73 -12.42 20.09
N MET A 71 3.98 -12.75 19.04
CA MET A 71 4.05 -12.00 17.78
C MET A 71 3.49 -10.57 17.97
N PRO A 72 3.99 -9.57 17.22
CA PRO A 72 3.47 -8.22 17.30
C PRO A 72 2.03 -8.17 16.80
N LEU A 73 1.13 -7.72 17.68
CA LEU A 73 -0.29 -7.57 17.42
C LEU A 73 -0.68 -6.13 17.70
N PHE A 74 -1.56 -5.59 16.86
CA PHE A 74 -2.04 -4.21 17.05
C PHE A 74 -3.07 -4.16 18.17
N GLY A 75 -2.84 -3.32 19.17
CA GLY A 75 -3.75 -3.09 20.30
C GLY A 75 -4.01 -4.37 21.11
N HIS A 76 -5.27 -4.61 21.45
CA HIS A 76 -5.71 -5.75 22.26
C HIS A 76 -6.00 -7.03 21.46
N ARG A 77 -5.44 -7.17 20.24
CA ARG A 77 -5.57 -8.42 19.47
C ARG A 77 -4.74 -9.49 20.14
N VAL A 78 -5.29 -10.70 20.26
CA VAL A 78 -4.63 -11.85 20.90
C VAL A 78 -4.54 -12.99 19.91
N PHE A 79 -3.36 -13.59 19.81
CA PHE A 79 -3.18 -14.89 19.19
C PHE A 79 -3.02 -15.94 20.29
N ALA A 80 -4.10 -16.67 20.56
CA ALA A 80 -4.07 -17.80 21.47
C ALA A 80 -4.05 -19.08 20.64
N THR A 81 -2.94 -19.83 20.70
CA THR A 81 -2.97 -21.24 20.31
C THR A 81 -3.87 -21.92 21.33
N ARG A 82 -5.15 -22.16 20.98
CA ARG A 82 -6.03 -23.00 21.79
C ARG A 82 -5.34 -24.35 21.90
N GLY A 83 -4.83 -24.68 23.08
CA GLY A 83 -4.22 -25.97 23.35
C GLY A 83 -5.23 -27.07 23.04
N THR A 84 -5.07 -27.75 21.92
CA THR A 84 -5.31 -29.19 21.90
C THR A 84 -4.14 -29.75 22.69
N ASN A 85 -4.37 -30.07 23.97
CA ASN A 85 -3.40 -30.63 24.89
C ASN A 85 -2.86 -31.98 24.37
N GLY A 86 -1.99 -31.97 23.37
CA GLY A 86 -1.32 -33.15 22.83
C GLY A 86 -2.27 -34.27 22.36
N LEU A 87 -3.07 -34.02 21.33
CA LEU A 87 -3.65 -35.06 20.48
C LEU A 87 -3.07 -34.94 19.08
#